data_AF-A0A662SLM9-F1
#
_entry.id   AF-A0A662SLM9-F1
#
_cell.length_a   1.000
_cell.length_b   1.000
_cell.length_c   1.000
_cell.angle_alpha   90.00
_cell.angle_beta   90.00
_cell.angle_gamma   90.00
#
_symmetry.space_group_name_H-M   'P 1'
#
loop_
_entity.id
_entity.type
_entity.pdbx_description
1 polymer ?
#
loop_
_entity_poly.entity_id
_entity_poly.type
_entity_poly.pdbx_seq_one_letter_code
_entity_poly.pdbx_strand_id
1 'polypeptide(L)'
;MVFYTKIAVSLIAGLLAGILGISGVAGIAFFIFTFFLSTAILLTLKREVIFNLGFYKTYREGIGSSLIAFILTWSIATSLMLGQPTIYVADSSIGPHPVSFPNGTEVPPALKPLNSTFNAIYVIKLSENKTWKVMLGVYSQYNDETALNLPKCDLIYQKAESTVKLTTTIDPEELDQIKSRWSIKFSKEDEGVFIIYEGTRELLEEGKTIDIELKEADSTYLIHILYSANQIRLETEPLKMENNSLNMTRTPFGDTISYVCLDRGFIYAFECPLYTYRSIGFGEEYLVLERPP
;
A
#
# COMPACT_ATOMS: atom_id res chain seq x y z
N MET A 1 -37.09 17.88 -24.91
CA MET A 1 -37.33 17.44 -23.52
C MET A 1 -36.49 16.21 -23.16
N VAL A 2 -36.43 15.18 -24.03
CA VAL A 2 -35.60 13.97 -23.84
C VAL A 2 -34.13 14.32 -23.58
N PHE A 3 -33.53 15.14 -24.45
CA PHE A 3 -32.15 15.62 -24.32
C PHE A 3 -31.83 16.22 -22.94
N TYR A 4 -32.60 17.21 -22.48
CA TYR A 4 -32.38 17.85 -21.19
C TYR A 4 -32.56 16.90 -20.00
N THR A 5 -33.51 15.98 -20.08
CA THR A 5 -33.76 15.01 -19.00
C THR A 5 -32.57 14.06 -18.85
N LYS A 6 -32.02 13.58 -19.96
CA LYS A 6 -30.84 12.69 -19.94
C LYS A 6 -29.59 13.39 -19.41
N ILE A 7 -29.39 14.65 -19.77
CA ILE A 7 -28.28 15.45 -19.22
C ILE A 7 -28.47 15.63 -17.71
N ALA A 8 -29.66 16.00 -17.24
CA ALA A 8 -29.93 16.17 -15.82
C ALA A 8 -29.68 14.88 -15.01
N VAL A 9 -30.17 13.73 -15.50
CA VAL A 9 -29.90 12.44 -14.85
C VAL A 9 -28.40 12.10 -14.87
N SER A 10 -27.70 12.39 -15.96
CA SER A 10 -26.27 12.11 -16.07
C SER A 10 -25.42 12.98 -15.15
N LEU A 11 -25.81 14.25 -14.94
CA LEU A 11 -25.18 15.13 -13.95
C LEU A 11 -25.35 14.59 -12.52
N ILE A 12 -26.57 14.17 -12.17
CA ILE A 12 -26.85 13.59 -10.84
C ILE A 12 -26.10 12.26 -10.66
N ALA A 13 -26.10 11.41 -11.68
CA ALA A 13 -25.38 10.14 -11.65
C ALA A 13 -23.86 10.35 -11.52
N GLY A 14 -23.30 11.33 -12.23
CA GLY A 14 -21.86 11.65 -12.13
C GLY A 14 -21.49 12.16 -10.74
N LEU A 15 -22.29 13.06 -10.15
CA LEU A 15 -22.11 13.49 -8.77
C LEU A 15 -22.13 12.32 -7.79
N LEU A 16 -23.13 11.43 -7.88
CA LEU A 16 -23.23 10.25 -7.02
C LEU A 16 -22.04 9.31 -7.18
N ALA A 17 -21.60 9.08 -8.42
CA ALA A 17 -20.46 8.23 -8.70
C ALA A 17 -19.16 8.79 -8.08
N GLY A 18 -18.98 10.11 -8.09
CA GLY A 18 -17.81 10.74 -7.49
C GLY A 18 -17.86 10.78 -5.96
N ILE A 19 -19.03 11.01 -5.37
CA ILE A 19 -19.22 10.94 -3.91
C ILE A 19 -18.94 9.54 -3.37
N LEU A 20 -19.37 8.51 -4.11
CA LEU A 20 -19.14 7.10 -3.74
C LEU A 20 -17.74 6.58 -4.09
N GLY A 21 -16.89 7.40 -4.73
CA GLY A 21 -15.53 6.98 -5.11
C GLY A 21 -15.51 5.80 -6.09
N ILE A 22 -16.48 5.70 -7.00
CA ILE A 22 -16.56 4.59 -7.95
C ILE A 22 -15.33 4.59 -8.86
N SER A 23 -14.74 3.42 -9.10
CA SER A 23 -13.57 3.25 -9.97
C SER A 23 -13.87 3.47 -11.45
N GLY A 24 -12.83 3.68 -12.28
CA GLY A 24 -12.95 3.97 -13.71
C GLY A 24 -13.93 3.06 -14.47
N VAL A 25 -13.70 1.74 -14.42
CA VAL A 25 -14.51 0.75 -15.15
C VAL A 25 -15.95 0.69 -14.62
N ALA A 26 -16.11 0.70 -13.29
CA ALA A 26 -17.41 0.65 -12.65
C ALA A 26 -18.23 1.93 -12.92
N GLY A 27 -17.57 3.10 -13.02
CA GLY A 27 -18.22 4.38 -13.32
C GLY A 27 -18.78 4.42 -14.74
N ILE A 28 -18.04 3.89 -15.73
CA ILE A 28 -18.55 3.76 -17.11
C ILE A 28 -19.74 2.80 -17.17
N ALA A 29 -19.67 1.65 -16.48
CA ALA A 29 -20.79 0.73 -16.40
C ALA A 29 -22.03 1.38 -15.74
N PHE A 30 -21.83 2.16 -14.69
CA PHE A 30 -22.87 2.91 -14.00
C PHE A 30 -23.51 3.98 -14.91
N PHE A 31 -22.72 4.70 -15.70
CA PHE A 31 -23.22 5.63 -16.71
C PHE A 31 -24.10 4.91 -17.74
N ILE A 32 -23.62 3.79 -18.32
CA ILE A 32 -24.40 3.03 -19.30
C ILE A 32 -25.73 2.60 -18.68
N PHE A 33 -25.70 1.99 -17.50
CA PHE A 33 -26.90 1.55 -16.80
C PHE A 33 -27.90 2.70 -16.57
N THR A 34 -27.45 3.81 -15.99
CA THR A 34 -28.31 4.96 -15.69
C THR A 34 -28.86 5.65 -16.94
N PHE A 35 -28.08 5.70 -18.03
CA PHE A 35 -28.51 6.24 -19.32
C PHE A 35 -29.61 5.41 -19.97
N PHE A 36 -29.45 4.09 -20.00
CA PHE A 36 -30.48 3.18 -20.53
C PHE A 36 -31.71 3.15 -19.63
N LEU A 37 -31.53 3.12 -18.32
CA LEU A 37 -32.62 3.13 -17.34
C LEU A 37 -33.46 4.42 -17.43
N SER A 38 -32.82 5.59 -17.48
CA SER A 38 -33.53 6.87 -17.61
C SER A 38 -34.31 6.96 -18.91
N THR A 39 -33.76 6.41 -20.01
CA THR A 39 -34.46 6.34 -21.29
C THR A 39 -35.67 5.43 -21.19
N ALA A 40 -35.53 4.23 -20.58
CA ALA A 40 -36.64 3.31 -20.38
C ALA A 40 -37.76 3.94 -19.53
N ILE A 41 -37.41 4.58 -18.40
CA ILE A 41 -38.37 5.28 -17.54
C ILE A 41 -39.10 6.38 -18.33
N LEU A 42 -38.38 7.18 -19.11
CA LEU A 42 -38.98 8.26 -19.90
C LEU A 42 -39.97 7.73 -20.96
N LEU A 43 -39.65 6.58 -21.58
CA LEU A 43 -40.54 5.91 -22.53
C LEU A 43 -41.79 5.35 -21.86
N THR A 44 -41.68 4.84 -20.62
CA THR A 44 -42.86 4.37 -19.87
C THR A 44 -43.78 5.51 -19.44
N LEU A 45 -43.22 6.64 -18.99
CA LEU A 45 -43.97 7.79 -18.48
C LEU A 45 -44.57 8.67 -19.59
N LYS A 46 -43.91 8.76 -20.75
CA LYS A 46 -44.36 9.60 -21.87
C LYS A 46 -44.38 8.83 -23.17
N ARG A 47 -45.38 7.95 -23.33
CA ARG A 47 -45.59 7.16 -24.56
C ARG A 47 -45.68 8.01 -25.84
N GLU A 48 -46.14 9.25 -25.74
CA GLU A 48 -46.18 10.22 -26.86
C GLU A 48 -44.80 10.52 -27.46
N VAL A 49 -43.73 10.37 -26.68
CA VAL A 49 -42.34 10.55 -27.15
C VAL A 49 -41.97 9.48 -28.18
N ILE A 50 -42.52 8.26 -28.04
CA ILE A 50 -42.30 7.16 -28.99
C ILE A 50 -42.91 7.51 -30.34
N PHE A 51 -44.14 8.01 -30.34
CA PHE A 51 -44.87 8.35 -31.55
C PHE A 51 -44.22 9.51 -32.33
N ASN A 52 -43.57 10.45 -31.63
CA ASN A 52 -43.00 11.64 -32.25
C ASN A 52 -41.53 11.49 -32.71
N LEU A 53 -40.71 10.70 -31.99
CA LEU A 53 -39.27 10.60 -32.26
C LEU A 53 -38.84 9.21 -32.74
N GLY A 54 -39.58 8.16 -32.41
CA GLY A 54 -39.21 6.77 -32.67
C GLY A 54 -38.16 6.23 -31.69
N PHE A 55 -38.26 4.93 -31.39
CA PHE A 55 -37.46 4.24 -30.36
C PHE A 55 -35.95 4.47 -30.51
N TYR A 56 -35.40 4.21 -31.70
CA TYR A 56 -33.97 4.30 -31.96
C TYR A 56 -33.41 5.72 -31.75
N LYS A 57 -34.16 6.73 -32.21
CA LYS A 57 -33.76 8.13 -32.08
C LYS A 57 -33.77 8.56 -30.62
N THR A 58 -34.77 8.14 -29.84
CA THR A 58 -34.83 8.43 -28.40
C THR A 58 -33.64 7.85 -27.65
N TYR A 59 -33.16 6.65 -27.98
CA TYR A 59 -31.96 6.07 -27.35
C TYR A 59 -30.67 6.81 -27.74
N ARG A 60 -30.48 7.11 -29.03
CA ARG A 60 -29.27 7.79 -29.51
C ARG A 60 -29.17 9.25 -29.07
N GLU A 61 -30.32 9.91 -28.88
CA GLU A 61 -30.37 11.33 -28.57
C GLU A 61 -29.62 11.64 -27.26
N GLY A 62 -28.67 12.57 -27.34
CA GLY A 62 -27.95 13.12 -26.20
C GLY A 62 -26.89 12.21 -25.59
N ILE A 63 -26.54 11.06 -26.19
CA ILE A 63 -25.58 10.11 -25.57
C ILE A 63 -24.20 10.74 -25.31
N GLY A 64 -23.63 11.46 -26.28
CA GLY A 64 -22.32 12.10 -26.13
C GLY A 64 -22.34 13.25 -25.10
N SER A 65 -23.34 14.12 -25.16
CA SER A 65 -23.50 15.23 -24.21
C SER A 65 -23.75 14.73 -22.78
N SER A 66 -24.52 13.65 -22.64
CA SER A 66 -24.79 12.99 -21.35
C SER A 66 -23.53 12.37 -20.77
N LEU A 67 -22.70 11.72 -21.60
CA LEU A 67 -21.42 11.17 -21.18
C LEU A 67 -20.46 12.27 -20.71
N ILE A 68 -20.35 13.37 -21.45
CA ILE A 68 -19.50 14.51 -21.06
C ILE A 68 -19.98 15.12 -19.75
N ALA A 69 -21.30 15.31 -19.58
CA ALA A 69 -21.90 15.83 -18.35
C ALA A 69 -21.63 14.91 -17.14
N PHE A 70 -21.74 13.59 -17.33
CA PHE A 70 -21.41 12.59 -16.33
C PHE A 70 -19.93 12.68 -15.94
N ILE A 71 -19.01 12.66 -16.91
CA ILE A 71 -17.56 12.71 -16.65
C ILE A 71 -17.19 14.00 -15.92
N LEU A 72 -17.73 15.15 -16.34
CA LEU A 72 -17.43 16.43 -15.69
C LEU A 72 -17.84 16.45 -14.21
N THR A 73 -19.07 16.04 -13.92
CA THR A 73 -19.58 16.03 -12.54
C THR A 73 -18.93 14.95 -11.70
N TRP A 74 -18.62 13.79 -12.29
CA TRP A 74 -17.87 12.73 -11.64
C TRP A 74 -16.46 13.20 -11.26
N SER A 75 -15.72 13.82 -12.18
CA SER A 75 -14.39 14.37 -11.90
C SER A 75 -14.45 15.45 -10.83
N ILE A 76 -15.41 16.38 -10.89
CA ILE A 76 -15.56 17.44 -9.87
C ILE A 76 -15.83 16.83 -8.49
N ALA A 77 -16.80 15.92 -8.39
CA ALA A 77 -17.14 15.28 -7.12
C ALA A 77 -15.99 14.44 -6.57
N THR A 78 -15.29 13.70 -7.43
CA THR A 78 -14.13 12.90 -7.05
C THR A 78 -12.99 13.79 -6.57
N SER A 79 -12.70 14.90 -7.25
CA SER A 79 -11.68 15.87 -6.81
C SER A 79 -12.04 16.56 -5.50
N LEU A 80 -13.33 16.84 -5.25
CA LEU A 80 -13.76 17.45 -3.99
C LEU A 80 -13.73 16.46 -2.82
N MET A 81 -14.00 15.18 -3.07
CA MET A 81 -14.06 14.14 -2.03
C MET A 81 -12.71 13.47 -1.77
N LEU A 82 -11.93 13.21 -2.82
CA LEU A 82 -10.64 12.52 -2.75
C LEU A 82 -9.43 13.47 -2.91
N GLY A 83 -9.65 14.70 -3.37
CA GLY A 83 -8.58 15.69 -3.56
C GLY A 83 -8.29 16.56 -2.34
N GLN A 84 -8.90 16.27 -1.18
CA GLN A 84 -8.45 16.87 0.07
C GLN A 84 -7.17 16.16 0.54
N PRO A 85 -6.13 16.90 1.00
CA PRO A 85 -5.04 16.27 1.72
C PRO A 85 -5.65 15.57 2.94
N THR A 86 -5.74 14.24 2.87
CA THR A 86 -6.23 13.47 4.01
C THR A 86 -5.12 13.53 5.05
N ILE A 87 -5.36 14.34 6.08
CA ILE A 87 -4.45 14.43 7.21
C ILE A 87 -4.61 13.15 8.00
N TYR A 88 -3.52 12.41 8.12
CA TYR A 88 -3.45 11.31 9.06
C TYR A 88 -2.72 11.76 10.31
N VAL A 89 -3.17 11.23 11.44
CA VAL A 89 -2.63 11.53 12.76
C VAL A 89 -2.16 10.25 13.43
N ALA A 90 -1.20 10.36 14.33
CA ALA A 90 -0.76 9.25 15.16
C ALA A 90 -0.35 9.79 16.52
N ASP A 91 -0.48 8.95 17.55
CA ASP A 91 -0.08 9.28 18.91
C ASP A 91 1.42 9.66 18.93
N SER A 92 1.72 10.67 19.75
CA SER A 92 3.06 11.19 19.96
C SER A 92 3.84 10.43 21.04
N SER A 93 3.20 9.56 21.83
CA SER A 93 3.86 8.77 22.85
C SER A 93 4.90 7.81 22.23
N ILE A 94 5.98 7.52 22.96
CA ILE A 94 7.03 6.60 22.47
C ILE A 94 6.44 5.20 22.31
N GLY A 95 6.61 4.60 21.13
CA GLY A 95 6.13 3.24 20.85
C GLY A 95 5.52 3.06 19.45
N PRO A 96 5.02 1.86 19.17
CA PRO A 96 4.31 1.55 17.93
C PRO A 96 2.88 2.11 17.99
N HIS A 97 2.45 2.80 16.93
CA HIS A 97 1.09 3.34 16.84
C HIS A 97 0.52 3.11 15.44
N PRO A 98 -0.75 2.65 15.35
CA PRO A 98 -1.46 2.69 14.09
C PRO A 98 -1.72 4.14 13.68
N VAL A 99 -1.72 4.37 12.37
CA VAL A 99 -2.14 5.65 11.83
C VAL A 99 -3.65 5.77 12.03
N SER A 100 -4.12 6.97 12.36
CA SER A 100 -5.53 7.27 12.63
C SER A 100 -6.02 8.42 11.76
N PHE A 101 -7.33 8.46 11.53
CA PHE A 101 -8.02 9.61 10.96
C PHE A 101 -8.09 10.75 11.98
N PRO A 102 -8.30 12.02 11.55
CA PRO A 102 -8.36 13.17 12.47
C PRO A 102 -9.45 13.10 13.53
N ASN A 103 -10.46 12.24 13.34
CA ASN A 103 -11.52 11.97 14.31
C ASN A 103 -11.10 10.96 15.41
N GLY A 104 -9.84 10.50 15.41
CA GLY A 104 -9.30 9.53 16.36
C GLY A 104 -9.59 8.06 16.02
N THR A 105 -10.26 7.76 14.91
CA THR A 105 -10.47 6.37 14.48
C THR A 105 -9.21 5.80 13.82
N GLU A 106 -8.78 4.62 14.25
CA GLU A 106 -7.63 3.94 13.64
C GLU A 106 -7.92 3.56 12.19
N VAL A 107 -6.94 3.74 11.32
CA VAL A 107 -7.01 3.34 9.92
C VAL A 107 -6.92 1.81 9.86
N PRO A 108 -7.92 1.09 9.31
CA PRO A 108 -7.90 -0.36 9.20
C PRO A 108 -6.59 -0.92 8.63
N PRO A 109 -6.10 -2.09 9.10
CA PRO A 109 -4.86 -2.69 8.60
C PRO A 109 -4.78 -2.88 7.07
N ALA A 110 -5.91 -3.07 6.41
CA ALA A 110 -5.98 -3.22 4.95
C ALA A 110 -5.70 -1.92 4.19
N LEU A 111 -5.83 -0.75 4.85
CA LEU A 111 -5.60 0.55 4.24
C LEU A 111 -4.18 1.03 4.56
N LYS A 112 -3.45 1.44 3.51
CA LYS A 112 -2.05 1.91 3.58
C LYS A 112 -1.96 3.38 3.18
N PRO A 113 -2.34 4.31 4.08
CA PRO A 113 -2.49 5.72 3.74
C PRO A 113 -1.19 6.46 3.45
N LEU A 114 -0.08 6.03 4.05
CA LEU A 114 1.20 6.74 3.98
C LEU A 114 1.98 6.29 2.76
N ASN A 115 2.17 7.18 1.78
CA ASN A 115 2.83 6.88 0.51
C ASN A 115 2.31 5.59 -0.15
N SER A 116 1.01 5.30 0.02
CA SER A 116 0.35 4.06 -0.45
C SER A 116 0.94 2.75 0.09
N THR A 117 1.79 2.81 1.11
CA THR A 117 2.65 1.68 1.51
C THR A 117 2.58 1.37 3.01
N PHE A 118 2.48 2.40 3.87
CA PHE A 118 2.54 2.24 5.32
C PHE A 118 1.22 2.63 5.99
N ASN A 119 0.97 2.03 7.16
CA ASN A 119 -0.23 2.26 7.98
C ASN A 119 0.07 2.30 9.49
N ALA A 120 1.34 2.23 9.89
CA ALA A 120 1.80 2.40 11.25
C ALA A 120 3.04 3.27 11.32
N ILE A 121 3.30 3.83 12.50
CA ILE A 121 4.54 4.53 12.83
C ILE A 121 5.10 4.01 14.14
N TYR A 122 6.42 4.06 14.31
CA TYR A 122 7.08 3.87 15.59
C TYR A 122 7.71 5.18 16.03
N VAL A 123 7.27 5.73 17.15
CA VAL A 123 7.79 6.99 17.68
C VAL A 123 8.97 6.69 18.61
N ILE A 124 10.15 7.22 18.28
CA ILE A 124 11.40 6.89 18.97
C ILE A 124 11.76 7.94 20.01
N LYS A 125 11.76 9.22 19.60
CA LYS A 125 12.21 10.32 20.46
C LYS A 125 11.65 11.66 20.01
N LEU A 126 11.27 12.48 20.98
CA LEU A 126 11.10 13.92 20.83
C LEU A 126 12.48 14.57 20.69
N SER A 127 12.76 15.13 19.53
CA SER A 127 13.89 16.05 19.35
C SER A 127 13.51 17.44 19.88
N GLU A 128 14.52 18.19 20.31
CA GLU A 128 14.37 19.62 20.64
C GLU A 128 13.66 20.32 19.46
N ASN A 129 12.67 21.17 19.75
CA ASN A 129 11.79 21.88 18.80
C ASN A 129 10.54 21.15 18.27
N LYS A 130 9.95 20.20 19.02
CA LYS A 130 8.70 19.50 18.62
C LYS A 130 8.83 18.70 17.31
N THR A 131 10.02 18.22 17.02
CA THR A 131 10.27 17.31 15.90
C THR A 131 10.36 15.89 16.44
N TRP A 132 9.72 14.94 15.77
CA TRP A 132 9.72 13.54 16.18
C TRP A 132 10.53 12.74 15.17
N LYS A 133 11.39 11.87 15.69
CA LYS A 133 12.00 10.80 14.89
C LYS A 133 11.08 9.60 14.93
N VAL A 134 10.64 9.17 13.76
CA VAL A 134 9.73 8.04 13.62
C VAL A 134 10.26 7.04 12.59
N MET A 135 9.89 5.79 12.73
CA MET A 135 9.99 4.80 11.65
C MET A 135 8.61 4.60 11.05
N LEU A 136 8.54 4.40 9.73
CA LEU A 136 7.31 3.99 9.07
C LEU A 136 7.20 2.47 9.12
N GLY A 137 5.99 1.98 9.19
CA GLY A 137 5.75 0.55 9.30
C GLY A 137 4.40 0.13 8.83
N VAL A 138 4.23 -1.18 8.86
CA VAL A 138 2.98 -1.84 8.59
C VAL A 138 2.51 -2.56 9.85
N TYR A 139 1.21 -2.60 10.06
CA TYR A 139 0.61 -3.38 11.12
C TYR A 139 -0.56 -4.21 10.61
N SER A 140 -0.80 -5.33 11.30
CA SER A 140 -1.92 -6.23 11.03
C SER A 140 -2.39 -6.90 12.30
N GLN A 141 -3.62 -7.41 12.28
CA GLN A 141 -4.17 -8.15 13.41
C GLN A 141 -3.40 -9.47 13.58
N TYR A 142 -3.05 -9.76 14.82
CA TYR A 142 -2.25 -10.92 15.18
C TYR A 142 -3.09 -12.22 15.15
N ASN A 143 -3.04 -12.92 14.02
CA ASN A 143 -3.69 -14.22 13.81
C ASN A 143 -2.66 -15.36 13.88
N ASP A 144 -3.10 -16.61 13.66
CA ASP A 144 -2.22 -17.80 13.74
C ASP A 144 -1.05 -17.72 12.77
N GLU A 145 -1.32 -17.24 11.55
CA GLU A 145 -0.32 -16.83 10.57
C GLU A 145 -0.67 -15.42 10.08
N THR A 146 0.29 -14.50 10.09
CA THR A 146 0.07 -13.11 9.70
C THR A 146 1.16 -12.65 8.75
N ALA A 147 0.77 -12.25 7.53
CA ALA A 147 1.67 -11.66 6.55
C ALA A 147 1.65 -10.13 6.65
N LEU A 148 2.83 -9.52 6.62
CA LEU A 148 3.04 -8.08 6.56
C LEU A 148 3.96 -7.77 5.38
N ASN A 149 3.47 -6.95 4.45
CA ASN A 149 4.21 -6.62 3.22
C ASN A 149 4.81 -5.22 3.35
N LEU A 150 6.13 -5.15 3.51
CA LEU A 150 6.93 -3.92 3.45
C LEU A 150 7.52 -3.76 2.04
N PRO A 151 7.86 -2.53 1.61
CA PRO A 151 8.31 -2.30 0.23
C PRO A 151 9.61 -3.03 -0.16
N LYS A 152 10.42 -3.46 0.81
CA LYS A 152 11.69 -4.15 0.58
C LYS A 152 11.75 -5.57 1.15
N CYS A 153 10.70 -6.00 1.86
CA CYS A 153 10.69 -7.26 2.58
C CYS A 153 9.25 -7.65 2.91
N ASP A 154 8.91 -8.91 2.67
CA ASP A 154 7.72 -9.52 3.22
C ASP A 154 8.08 -10.23 4.51
N LEU A 155 7.16 -10.16 5.47
CA LEU A 155 7.30 -10.77 6.78
C LEU A 155 6.13 -11.70 7.03
N ILE A 156 6.41 -12.93 7.42
CA ILE A 156 5.39 -13.89 7.85
C ILE A 156 5.63 -14.18 9.33
N TYR A 157 4.63 -13.89 10.13
CA TYR A 157 4.63 -14.19 11.55
C TYR A 157 3.84 -15.46 11.84
N GLN A 158 4.40 -16.37 12.64
CA GLN A 158 3.76 -17.59 13.10
C GLN A 158 3.56 -17.57 14.61
N LYS A 159 2.28 -17.58 15.03
CA LYS A 159 1.86 -17.47 16.44
C LYS A 159 2.23 -18.68 17.29
N ALA A 160 2.14 -19.88 16.72
CA ALA A 160 2.37 -21.13 17.46
C ALA A 160 3.81 -21.21 18.01
N GLU A 161 4.77 -20.73 17.23
CA GLU A 161 6.20 -20.77 17.54
C GLU A 161 6.75 -19.41 18.01
N SER A 162 5.94 -18.36 17.86
CA SER A 162 6.35 -16.96 18.06
C SER A 162 7.58 -16.60 17.23
N THR A 163 7.55 -16.99 15.96
CA THR A 163 8.64 -16.81 15.00
C THR A 163 8.26 -15.88 13.86
N VAL A 164 9.27 -15.28 13.26
CA VAL A 164 9.18 -14.39 12.12
C VAL A 164 10.04 -14.94 11.00
N LYS A 165 9.46 -15.16 9.83
CA LYS A 165 10.18 -15.47 8.60
C LYS A 165 10.22 -14.23 7.73
N LEU A 166 11.41 -13.87 7.26
CA LEU A 166 11.59 -12.79 6.29
C LEU A 166 11.76 -13.34 4.89
N THR A 167 11.21 -12.64 3.91
CA THR A 167 11.39 -12.94 2.49
C THR A 167 11.62 -11.65 1.72
N THR A 168 12.58 -11.66 0.80
CA THR A 168 12.77 -10.55 -0.15
C THR A 168 13.10 -11.10 -1.52
N THR A 169 12.75 -10.35 -2.55
CA THR A 169 12.98 -10.71 -3.94
C THR A 169 13.79 -9.63 -4.63
N ILE A 170 14.71 -10.04 -5.48
CA ILE A 170 15.52 -9.15 -6.32
C ILE A 170 15.34 -9.60 -7.76
N ASP A 171 15.00 -8.66 -8.62
CA ASP A 171 14.98 -8.87 -10.06
C ASP A 171 16.43 -8.75 -10.60
N PRO A 172 16.99 -9.81 -11.24
CA PRO A 172 18.29 -9.76 -11.87
C PRO A 172 18.43 -8.69 -12.96
N GLU A 173 17.34 -8.27 -13.60
CA GLU A 173 17.38 -7.19 -14.58
C GLU A 173 17.71 -5.84 -13.93
N GLU A 174 17.43 -5.67 -12.64
CA GLU A 174 17.82 -4.47 -11.92
C GLU A 174 19.28 -4.49 -11.43
N LEU A 175 20.04 -5.55 -11.71
CA LEU A 175 21.46 -5.70 -11.33
C LEU A 175 22.44 -5.07 -12.33
N ASP A 176 22.05 -3.98 -12.99
CA ASP A 176 22.95 -3.16 -13.81
C ASP A 176 24.14 -2.59 -13.01
N GLN A 177 24.00 -2.54 -11.68
CA GLN A 177 25.04 -2.20 -10.71
C GLN A 177 25.00 -3.19 -9.55
N ILE A 178 26.10 -3.28 -8.80
CA ILE A 178 26.16 -4.09 -7.58
C ILE A 178 25.10 -3.59 -6.59
N LYS A 179 24.11 -4.45 -6.30
CA LYS A 179 23.12 -4.20 -5.26
C LYS A 179 23.47 -5.00 -4.01
N SER A 180 23.28 -4.39 -2.85
CA SER A 180 23.39 -5.07 -1.57
C SER A 180 22.02 -5.30 -0.95
N ARG A 181 21.79 -6.49 -0.41
CA ARG A 181 20.63 -6.84 0.41
C ARG A 181 21.08 -7.76 1.52
N TRP A 182 20.72 -7.46 2.76
CA TRP A 182 21.02 -8.33 3.90
C TRP A 182 22.52 -8.64 4.03
N SER A 183 23.36 -7.62 3.81
CA SER A 183 24.84 -7.76 3.74
C SER A 183 25.39 -8.67 2.61
N ILE A 184 24.53 -9.15 1.71
CA ILE A 184 24.90 -9.94 0.52
C ILE A 184 24.90 -9.01 -0.70
N LYS A 185 25.97 -9.06 -1.50
CA LYS A 185 26.07 -8.30 -2.75
C LYS A 185 25.72 -9.18 -3.94
N PHE A 186 24.98 -8.61 -4.88
CA PHE A 186 24.54 -9.25 -6.11
C PHE A 186 25.10 -8.50 -7.30
N SER A 187 25.70 -9.20 -8.26
CA SER A 187 26.16 -8.64 -9.53
C SER A 187 25.72 -9.51 -10.69
N LYS A 188 25.26 -8.88 -11.78
CA LYS A 188 25.01 -9.56 -13.05
C LYS A 188 26.16 -9.29 -14.00
N GLU A 189 26.75 -10.35 -14.51
CA GLU A 189 27.88 -10.32 -15.44
C GLU A 189 27.54 -11.21 -16.66
N ASP A 190 28.39 -11.20 -17.69
CA ASP A 190 28.14 -11.96 -18.93
C ASP A 190 27.98 -13.47 -18.69
N GLU A 191 28.65 -13.99 -17.65
CA GLU A 191 28.61 -15.41 -17.26
C GLU A 191 27.38 -15.78 -16.42
N GLY A 192 26.63 -14.80 -15.90
CA GLY A 192 25.45 -15.03 -15.06
C GLY A 192 25.37 -14.10 -13.84
N VAL A 193 24.56 -14.49 -12.86
CA VAL A 193 24.37 -13.75 -11.62
C VAL A 193 25.32 -14.29 -10.54
N PHE A 194 26.12 -13.42 -9.94
CA PHE A 194 27.02 -13.76 -8.85
C PHE A 194 26.51 -13.19 -7.52
N ILE A 195 26.72 -13.96 -6.47
CA ILE A 195 26.55 -13.55 -5.08
C ILE A 195 27.92 -13.39 -4.41
N ILE A 196 28.06 -12.35 -3.60
CA ILE A 196 29.27 -12.05 -2.85
C ILE A 196 28.89 -11.81 -1.39
N TYR A 197 29.39 -12.65 -0.49
CA TYR A 197 29.12 -12.62 0.95
C TYR A 197 30.37 -13.03 1.71
N GLU A 198 30.69 -12.35 2.82
CA GLU A 198 31.85 -12.65 3.70
C GLU A 198 33.20 -12.90 2.98
N GLY A 199 33.41 -12.32 1.79
CA GLY A 199 34.62 -12.52 0.98
C GLY A 199 34.58 -13.73 0.03
N THR A 200 33.53 -14.54 0.09
CA THR A 200 33.21 -15.60 -0.87
C THR A 200 32.47 -15.03 -2.08
N ARG A 201 32.77 -15.53 -3.28
CA ARG A 201 32.04 -15.24 -4.51
C ARG A 201 31.58 -16.54 -5.15
N GLU A 202 30.29 -16.65 -5.45
CA GLU A 202 29.69 -17.87 -5.97
C GLU A 202 28.70 -17.54 -7.10
N LEU A 203 28.64 -18.40 -8.12
CA LEU A 203 27.71 -18.26 -9.24
C LEU A 203 26.35 -18.83 -8.84
N LEU A 204 25.29 -18.05 -9.05
CA LEU A 204 23.92 -18.43 -8.76
C LEU A 204 23.33 -19.19 -9.95
N GLU A 205 23.22 -20.51 -9.84
CA GLU A 205 22.62 -21.34 -10.87
C GLU A 205 21.09 -21.40 -10.75
N GLU A 206 20.38 -21.30 -11.88
CA GLU A 206 18.92 -21.36 -11.89
C GLU A 206 18.41 -22.73 -11.42
N GLY A 207 17.43 -22.71 -10.51
CA GLY A 207 16.84 -23.90 -9.91
C GLY A 207 17.62 -24.51 -8.75
N LYS A 208 18.80 -23.96 -8.40
CA LYS A 208 19.55 -24.36 -7.21
C LYS A 208 19.27 -23.42 -6.03
N THR A 209 19.22 -24.01 -4.85
CA THR A 209 19.19 -23.30 -3.58
C THR A 209 20.59 -23.25 -3.01
N ILE A 210 21.02 -22.07 -2.57
CA ILE A 210 22.28 -21.86 -1.85
C ILE A 210 21.94 -21.40 -0.44
N ASP A 211 22.53 -22.06 0.55
CA ASP A 211 22.33 -21.73 1.96
C ASP A 211 23.56 -20.97 2.46
N ILE A 212 23.33 -19.78 3.01
CA ILE A 212 24.39 -18.88 3.49
C ILE A 212 24.19 -18.65 4.98
N GLU A 213 25.24 -18.89 5.74
CA GLU A 213 25.32 -18.48 7.14
C GLU A 213 25.95 -17.09 7.21
N LEU A 214 25.18 -16.10 7.66
CA LEU A 214 25.71 -14.78 7.99
C LEU A 214 25.96 -14.67 9.49
N LYS A 215 27.18 -14.28 9.86
CA LYS A 215 27.56 -14.10 11.27
C LYS A 215 27.60 -12.63 11.59
N GLU A 216 26.77 -12.22 12.55
CA GLU A 216 26.80 -10.84 13.03
C GLU A 216 26.60 -10.78 14.55
N ALA A 217 27.53 -10.09 15.21
CA ALA A 217 27.71 -10.12 16.66
C ALA A 217 27.85 -11.56 17.19
N ASP A 218 26.90 -11.99 18.02
CA ASP A 218 26.89 -13.30 18.70
C ASP A 218 25.91 -14.31 18.07
N SER A 219 25.28 -13.94 16.94
CA SER A 219 24.24 -14.74 16.29
C SER A 219 24.65 -15.18 14.89
N THR A 220 24.19 -16.37 14.50
CA THR A 220 24.31 -16.89 13.13
C THR A 220 22.91 -16.92 12.51
N TYR A 221 22.79 -16.40 11.30
CA TYR A 221 21.54 -16.34 10.55
C TYR A 221 21.67 -17.16 9.27
N LEU A 222 20.79 -18.15 9.11
CA LEU A 222 20.73 -18.94 7.89
C LEU A 222 19.79 -18.28 6.87
N ILE A 223 20.29 -18.08 5.66
CA ILE A 223 19.57 -17.49 4.54
C ILE A 223 19.58 -18.47 3.38
N HIS A 224 18.39 -18.84 2.93
CA HIS A 224 18.17 -19.65 1.74
C HIS A 224 18.00 -18.72 0.53
N ILE A 225 18.88 -18.83 -0.45
CA ILE A 225 18.79 -18.11 -1.71
C ILE A 225 18.35 -19.07 -2.80
N LEU A 226 17.24 -18.75 -3.45
CA LEU A 226 16.73 -19.49 -4.61
C LEU A 226 16.74 -18.57 -5.83
N TYR A 227 17.34 -19.05 -6.92
CA TYR A 227 17.22 -18.42 -8.22
C TYR A 227 16.23 -19.18 -9.10
N SER A 228 15.11 -18.57 -9.45
CA SER A 228 14.12 -19.22 -10.30
C SER A 228 13.34 -18.22 -11.12
N ALA A 229 13.01 -18.54 -12.37
CA ALA A 229 12.12 -17.73 -13.20
C ALA A 229 12.59 -16.27 -13.32
N ASN A 230 13.89 -16.07 -13.46
CA ASN A 230 14.54 -14.76 -13.49
C ASN A 230 14.22 -13.89 -12.25
N GLN A 231 14.08 -14.49 -11.07
CA GLN A 231 13.98 -13.80 -9.79
C GLN A 231 14.86 -14.47 -8.75
N ILE A 232 15.56 -13.66 -7.95
CA ILE A 232 16.37 -14.11 -6.82
C ILE A 232 15.53 -13.91 -5.57
N ARG A 233 15.15 -15.01 -4.93
CA ARG A 233 14.40 -14.99 -3.68
C ARG A 233 15.33 -15.32 -2.53
N LEU A 234 15.34 -14.49 -1.51
CA LEU A 234 16.06 -14.71 -0.27
C LEU A 234 15.04 -14.96 0.84
N GLU A 235 15.28 -15.99 1.64
CA GLU A 235 14.44 -16.35 2.79
C GLU A 235 15.29 -16.62 4.02
N THR A 236 14.83 -16.18 5.18
CA THR A 236 15.47 -16.54 6.44
C THR A 236 14.87 -17.83 7.00
N GLU A 237 15.62 -18.52 7.84
CA GLU A 237 15.01 -19.41 8.82
C GLU A 237 14.08 -18.63 9.78
N PRO A 238 13.14 -19.31 10.46
CA PRO A 238 12.26 -18.67 11.44
C PRO A 238 13.06 -18.03 12.58
N LEU A 239 13.00 -16.69 12.66
CA LEU A 239 13.65 -15.91 13.69
C LEU A 239 12.72 -15.83 14.90
N LYS A 240 13.20 -16.28 16.06
CA LYS A 240 12.41 -16.27 17.29
C LYS A 240 12.24 -14.86 17.82
N MET A 241 11.00 -14.48 18.16
CA MET A 241 10.75 -13.23 18.88
C MET A 241 10.99 -13.42 20.37
N GLU A 242 11.76 -12.51 20.97
CA GLU A 242 12.02 -12.49 22.41
C GLU A 242 11.19 -11.38 23.06
N ASN A 243 10.44 -11.73 24.11
CA ASN A 243 9.59 -10.77 24.85
C ASN A 243 8.65 -9.96 23.92
N ASN A 244 8.00 -10.63 22.96
CA ASN A 244 7.09 -10.02 21.99
C ASN A 244 7.75 -8.99 21.04
N SER A 245 9.08 -8.99 20.92
CA SER A 245 9.81 -8.07 20.05
C SER A 245 10.98 -8.75 19.34
N LEU A 246 11.43 -8.16 18.25
CA LEU A 246 12.63 -8.54 17.53
C LEU A 246 13.30 -7.27 16.99
N ASN A 247 14.49 -6.98 17.50
CA ASN A 247 15.29 -5.83 17.06
C ASN A 247 16.31 -6.28 16.01
N MET A 248 16.23 -5.67 14.83
CA MET A 248 17.00 -6.07 13.65
C MET A 248 18.05 -5.04 13.26
N THR A 249 18.17 -3.93 14.00
CA THR A 249 19.12 -2.83 13.70
C THR A 249 20.60 -3.21 13.72
N ARG A 250 20.97 -4.30 14.40
CA ARG A 250 22.35 -4.84 14.45
C ARG A 250 22.45 -6.24 13.83
N THR A 251 21.60 -6.50 12.85
CA THR A 251 21.56 -7.76 12.11
C THR A 251 21.80 -7.47 10.64
N PRO A 252 22.11 -8.48 9.81
CA PRO A 252 22.26 -8.29 8.38
C PRO A 252 21.03 -7.65 7.74
N PHE A 253 19.84 -7.87 8.31
CA PHE A 253 18.55 -7.38 7.83
C PHE A 253 18.26 -5.91 8.18
N GLY A 254 19.12 -5.26 8.97
CA GLY A 254 18.90 -3.89 9.49
C GLY A 254 18.79 -2.81 8.40
N ASP A 255 19.18 -3.12 7.17
CA ASP A 255 19.04 -2.28 5.97
C ASP A 255 17.61 -2.27 5.40
N THR A 256 16.77 -3.24 5.79
CA THR A 256 15.41 -3.43 5.29
C THR A 256 14.37 -3.29 6.37
N ILE A 257 14.61 -3.93 7.51
CA ILE A 257 13.69 -3.96 8.65
C ILE A 257 14.46 -3.64 9.92
N SER A 258 13.94 -2.69 10.69
CA SER A 258 14.58 -2.22 11.92
C SER A 258 14.05 -2.97 13.14
N TYR A 259 12.72 -3.14 13.21
CA TYR A 259 12.05 -3.57 14.42
C TYR A 259 10.72 -4.25 14.13
N VAL A 260 10.43 -5.34 14.84
CA VAL A 260 9.16 -6.05 14.83
C VAL A 260 8.67 -6.17 16.27
N CYS A 261 7.39 -5.91 16.51
CA CYS A 261 6.81 -6.10 17.84
C CYS A 261 5.34 -6.48 17.81
N LEU A 262 4.89 -7.10 18.89
CA LEU A 262 3.48 -7.32 19.18
C LEU A 262 3.03 -6.30 20.21
N ASP A 263 1.97 -5.56 19.91
CA ASP A 263 1.33 -4.65 20.86
C ASP A 263 -0.19 -4.66 20.68
N ARG A 264 -0.94 -4.66 21.79
CA ARG A 264 -2.41 -4.55 21.83
C ARG A 264 -3.17 -5.49 20.85
N GLY A 265 -2.66 -6.69 20.58
CA GLY A 265 -3.30 -7.66 19.68
C GLY A 265 -2.99 -7.45 18.19
N PHE A 266 -2.03 -6.60 17.88
CA PHE A 266 -1.48 -6.37 16.55
C PHE A 266 0.00 -6.76 16.51
N ILE A 267 0.45 -7.11 15.31
CA ILE A 267 1.86 -7.19 14.97
C ILE A 267 2.25 -5.99 14.13
N TYR A 268 3.40 -5.41 14.44
CA TYR A 268 3.99 -4.26 13.76
C TYR A 268 5.35 -4.64 13.19
N ALA A 269 5.66 -4.13 12.00
CA ALA A 269 6.96 -4.24 11.37
C ALA A 269 7.38 -2.87 10.82
N PHE A 270 8.57 -2.40 11.17
CA PHE A 270 9.07 -1.06 10.87
C PHE A 270 10.34 -1.10 10.02
N GLU A 271 10.41 -0.25 9.00
CA GLU A 271 11.55 -0.20 8.08
C GLU A 271 12.74 0.64 8.60
N CYS A 272 13.86 0.56 7.89
CA CYS A 272 15.04 1.41 8.06
C CYS A 272 15.18 2.28 6.80
N PRO A 273 14.65 3.51 6.81
CA PRO A 273 15.33 4.58 7.55
C PRO A 273 14.46 5.30 8.59
N LEU A 274 15.14 6.07 9.44
CA LEU A 274 14.50 7.02 10.36
C LEU A 274 13.97 8.22 9.58
N TYR A 275 12.67 8.45 9.66
CA TYR A 275 12.03 9.64 9.11
C TYR A 275 11.95 10.72 10.19
N THR A 276 12.15 11.98 9.79
CA THR A 276 11.96 13.12 10.68
C THR A 276 10.68 13.83 10.28
N TYR A 277 9.70 13.84 11.18
CA TYR A 277 8.45 14.56 10.98
C TYR A 277 8.36 15.73 11.94
N ARG A 278 7.83 16.86 11.45
CA ARG A 278 7.55 18.04 12.26
C ARG A 278 6.09 17.97 12.72
N SER A 279 5.83 18.11 14.01
CA SER A 279 4.43 18.27 14.46
C SER A 279 3.89 19.61 13.96
N ILE A 280 2.71 19.61 13.34
CA ILE A 280 1.89 20.81 13.17
C ILE A 280 0.80 20.73 14.24
N GLY A 281 0.97 21.48 15.32
CA GLY A 281 0.14 21.36 16.51
C GLY A 281 -1.27 21.91 16.30
N PHE A 282 -2.27 21.02 16.35
CA PHE A 282 -3.64 21.35 16.74
C PHE A 282 -3.87 20.72 18.11
N GLY A 283 -3.64 21.47 19.18
CA GLY A 283 -3.56 20.89 20.52
C GLY A 283 -2.37 19.93 20.64
N GLU A 284 -2.05 19.50 21.84
CA GLU A 284 -0.96 18.54 22.04
C GLU A 284 -1.30 17.21 21.32
N GLU A 285 -0.28 16.49 20.82
CA GLU A 285 -0.30 15.02 20.57
C GLU A 285 -0.56 14.43 19.15
N TYR A 286 -0.44 15.15 18.03
CA TYR A 286 -0.57 14.52 16.70
C TYR A 286 0.54 14.82 15.68
N LEU A 287 1.00 13.77 14.99
CA LEU A 287 1.89 13.86 13.82
C LEU A 287 1.08 13.97 12.53
N VAL A 288 1.24 15.07 11.79
CA VAL A 288 0.63 15.25 10.47
C VAL A 288 1.49 14.56 9.43
N LEU A 289 0.93 13.52 8.80
CA LEU A 289 1.60 12.79 7.73
C LEU A 289 0.96 13.23 6.41
N GLU A 290 1.56 14.22 5.75
CA GLU A 290 1.10 14.68 4.44
C GLU A 290 1.35 13.59 3.40
N ARG A 291 0.31 13.30 2.61
CA ARG A 291 0.46 12.58 1.34
C ARG A 291 1.08 13.55 0.34
N PRO A 292 2.32 13.36 -0.13
CA PRO A 292 2.80 14.14 -1.26
C PRO A 292 1.90 13.83 -2.47
N PRO A 293 1.62 14.84 -3.32
CA PRO A 293 0.73 14.73 -4.47
C PRO A 293 1.16 13.64 -5.46
#